data_AF-A0A497JVF7-F1
#
_entry.id   AF-A0A497JVF7-F1
#
_cell.length_a   1.000
_cell.length_b   1.000
_cell.length_c   1.000
_cell.angle_alpha   90.00
_cell.angle_beta   90.00
_cell.angle_gamma   90.00
#
_symmetry.space_group_name_H-M   'P 1'
#
loop_
_entity.id
_entity.type
_entity.pdbx_description
1 polymer ?
#
loop_
_entity_poly.entity_id
_entity_poly.type
_entity_poly.pdbx_seq_one_letter_code
_entity_poly.pdbx_strand_id
1 'polypeptide(L)' 'RDAFIENRGTYEWAHPISSIINSLIGVGLTLKEFREYPYSVDEIYSNMETGDDGYRRFKRKDYQLPLMFSVKAVKPA' A
#
# COMPACT_ATOMS: atom_id res chain seq x y z
N ARG A 1 3.51 17.20 -17.96
CA ARG A 1 3.45 15.77 -17.57
C ARG A 1 3.53 15.00 -18.88
N ASP A 2 4.66 15.09 -19.59
CA ASP A 2 4.73 14.73 -21.02
C ASP A 2 6.11 14.15 -21.35
N ALA A 3 6.64 13.33 -20.44
CA ALA A 3 7.86 12.59 -20.70
C ALA A 3 7.52 11.43 -21.64
N PHE A 4 8.22 11.33 -22.77
CA PHE A 4 8.17 10.14 -23.60
C PHE A 4 8.79 8.98 -22.82
N ILE A 5 7.98 7.95 -22.55
CA ILE A 5 8.41 6.72 -21.89
C ILE A 5 8.36 5.60 -22.93
N GLU A 6 9.53 5.11 -23.32
CA GLU A 6 9.72 4.00 -24.25
C GLU A 6 9.22 2.67 -23.65
N ASN A 7 9.53 2.42 -22.38
CA ASN A 7 9.16 1.18 -21.67
C ASN A 7 8.04 1.45 -20.65
N ARG A 8 6.81 1.05 -20.99
CA ARG A 8 5.61 1.27 -20.16
C ARG A 8 5.21 0.06 -19.31
N GLY A 9 5.95 -1.04 -19.39
CA GLY A 9 5.68 -2.24 -18.61
C GLY A 9 5.92 -1.98 -17.12
N THR A 10 4.95 -2.33 -16.29
CA THR A 10 5.09 -2.33 -14.82
C THR A 10 5.08 -3.77 -14.33
N TYR A 11 5.98 -4.09 -13.41
CA TYR A 11 6.09 -5.40 -12.79
C TYR A 11 5.97 -5.24 -11.28
N GLU A 12 5.09 -6.04 -10.68
CA GLU A 12 4.79 -5.99 -9.26
C GLU A 12 4.92 -7.38 -8.65
N TRP A 13 5.38 -7.45 -7.40
CA TRP A 13 5.51 -8.69 -6.65
C TRP A 13 4.67 -8.59 -5.39
N ALA A 14 3.67 -9.47 -5.29
CA ALA A 14 2.88 -9.61 -4.09
C ALA A 14 3.71 -10.32 -3.01
N HIS A 15 3.96 -9.62 -1.90
CA HIS A 15 4.58 -10.20 -0.72
C HIS A 15 3.53 -10.37 0.39
N PRO A 16 3.47 -11.54 1.05
CA PRO A 16 2.65 -11.69 2.24
C PRO A 16 3.03 -10.65 3.30
N ILE A 17 2.04 -10.05 3.96
CA ILE A 17 2.25 -9.10 5.07
C ILE A 17 3.13 -9.73 6.17
N SER A 18 2.92 -11.02 6.44
CA SER A 18 3.75 -11.79 7.37
C SER A 18 5.22 -11.81 6.96
N SER A 19 5.54 -11.91 5.66
CA SER A 19 6.92 -11.86 5.17
C SER A 19 7.53 -10.49 5.44
N ILE A 20 6.82 -9.41 5.09
CA ILE A 20 7.30 -8.03 5.26
C ILE A 20 7.60 -7.74 6.74
N ILE A 21 6.65 -8.04 7.62
CA ILE A 21 6.78 -7.80 9.05
C ILE A 21 7.90 -8.64 9.65
N ASN A 22 7.96 -9.94 9.35
CA ASN A 22 8.98 -10.82 9.93
C ASN A 22 10.38 -10.52 9.38
N SER A 23 10.52 -10.05 8.14
CA SER A 23 11.83 -9.59 7.63
C SER A 23 12.37 -8.41 8.42
N LEU A 24 11.52 -7.45 8.82
CA LEU A 24 11.93 -6.33 9.66
C LEU A 24 12.31 -6.78 11.08
N ILE A 25 11.53 -7.68 11.67
CA ILE A 25 11.83 -8.27 12.99
C ILE A 25 13.14 -9.05 12.95
N GLY A 26 13.35 -9.87 11.91
CA GLY A 26 14.49 -10.76 11.77
C GLY A 26 15.84 -10.03 11.68
N VAL A 27 15.85 -8.78 11.22
CA VAL A 27 17.05 -7.92 11.21
C VAL A 27 17.22 -7.08 12.49
N GLY A 28 16.42 -7.36 13.53
CA GLY A 28 16.51 -6.71 14.84
C GLY A 28 15.83 -5.36 14.96
N LEU A 29 14.95 -4.98 14.01
CA LEU A 29 14.15 -3.76 14.15
C LEU A 29 12.96 -4.00 15.07
N THR A 30 12.62 -2.98 15.87
CA THR A 30 11.40 -2.99 16.68
C THR A 30 10.29 -2.27 15.93
N LEU A 31 9.20 -2.98 15.64
CA LEU A 31 7.99 -2.37 15.09
C LEU A 31 7.41 -1.37 16.09
N LYS A 32 7.01 -0.21 15.59
CA LYS A 32 6.36 0.86 16.35
C LYS A 32 4.94 1.11 15.90
N GLU A 33 4.66 0.89 14.62
CA GLU A 33 3.32 1.09 14.09
C GLU A 33 3.12 0.25 12.83
N PHE A 34 1.92 -0.32 12.68
CA PHE A 34 1.42 -0.91 11.46
C PHE A 34 0.00 -0.39 11.26
N ARG A 35 -0.28 0.20 10.09
CA ARG A 35 -1.61 0.74 9.74
C ARG A 35 -2.02 0.24 8.37
N GLU A 36 -3.28 -0.12 8.26
CA GLU A 36 -3.91 -0.48 7.00
C GLU A 36 -4.88 0.62 6.57
N TYR A 37 -5.01 0.79 5.26
CA TYR A 37 -5.78 1.85 4.66
C TYR A 37 -6.77 1.26 3.64
N PRO A 38 -8.06 1.60 3.75
CA PRO A 38 -9.10 1.10 2.85
C PRO A 38 -9.20 1.91 1.55
N TYR A 39 -8.06 2.40 1.06
CA TYR A 39 -7.98 3.26 -0.13
C TYR A 39 -6.67 3.03 -0.88
N SER A 40 -6.65 3.42 -2.16
CA SER A 40 -5.49 3.40 -3.05
C SER A 40 -5.16 4.80 -3.58
N VAL A 41 -3.92 5.01 -3.99
CA VAL A 41 -3.50 6.20 -4.75
C VAL A 41 -3.76 6.06 -6.26
N ASP A 42 -3.86 4.82 -6.74
CA ASP A 42 -4.11 4.47 -8.14
C ASP A 42 -5.44 3.73 -8.30
N GLU A 43 -5.99 3.78 -9.52
CA GLU A 43 -7.20 3.05 -9.89
C GLU A 43 -6.86 1.59 -10.22
N ILE A 44 -6.69 0.79 -9.17
CA ILE A 44 -6.34 -0.64 -9.25
C ILE A 44 -7.53 -1.54 -9.63
N TYR A 45 -8.76 -1.05 -9.43
CA TYR A 45 -10.00 -1.74 -9.81
C TYR A 45 -10.99 -0.78 -10.47
N SER A 46 -11.79 -1.28 -11.40
CA SER A 46 -12.78 -0.49 -12.17
C SER A 46 -13.98 0.01 -11.35
N ASN A 47 -14.20 -0.54 -10.16
CA ASN A 47 -15.32 -0.21 -9.27
C ASN A 47 -14.93 0.73 -8.12
N MET A 48 -13.95 1.60 -8.36
CA MET A 48 -13.49 2.60 -7.39
C MET A 48 -14.03 4.00 -7.73
N GLU A 49 -14.05 4.89 -6.73
CA GLU A 49 -14.37 6.31 -6.84
C GLU A 49 -13.31 7.17 -6.14
N THR A 50 -13.09 8.39 -6.62
CA THR A 50 -12.18 9.35 -5.99
C THR A 50 -12.91 10.13 -4.92
N GLY A 51 -12.41 10.10 -3.69
CA GLY A 51 -12.89 10.98 -2.62
C GLY A 51 -12.36 12.42 -2.79
N ASP A 52 -12.93 13.35 -2.02
CA ASP A 52 -12.50 14.76 -2.01
C ASP A 52 -11.04 14.95 -1.58
N ASP A 53 -10.47 13.94 -0.89
CA ASP A 53 -9.07 13.87 -0.49
C ASP A 53 -8.13 13.34 -1.59
N GLY A 54 -8.67 13.01 -2.77
CA GLY A 54 -7.93 12.47 -3.91
C GLY A 54 -7.66 10.97 -3.85
N TYR A 55 -7.98 10.28 -2.75
CA TYR A 55 -7.79 8.84 -2.64
C TYR A 55 -8.93 8.06 -3.30
N ARG A 56 -8.58 6.89 -3.85
CA ARG A 56 -9.50 5.97 -4.52
C ARG A 56 -10.05 4.95 -3.52
N ARG A 57 -11.38 4.79 -3.46
CA ARG A 57 -12.07 3.83 -2.58
C ARG A 57 -13.09 3.02 -3.37
N PHE A 58 -13.46 1.83 -2.91
CA PHE A 58 -14.58 1.11 -3.52
C PHE A 58 -15.88 1.90 -3.38
N LYS A 59 -16.66 1.98 -4.46
CA LYS A 59 -17.98 2.65 -4.47
C LYS A 59 -18.93 2.08 -3.41
N ARG A 60 -18.81 0.77 -3.17
CA ARG A 60 -19.52 0.09 -2.09
C ARG A 60 -18.74 0.25 -0.78
N LYS A 61 -19.23 1.15 0.07
CA LYS A 61 -18.56 1.57 1.32
C LYS A 61 -18.45 0.47 2.37
N ASP A 62 -19.24 -0.59 2.25
CA ASP A 62 -19.17 -1.79 3.10
C ASP A 62 -17.92 -2.65 2.85
N TYR A 63 -17.24 -2.48 1.70
CA TYR A 63 -15.95 -3.11 1.42
C TYR A 63 -14.80 -2.23 1.91
N GLN A 64 -14.37 -2.43 3.16
CA GLN A 64 -13.16 -1.82 3.72
C GLN A 64 -11.95 -2.77 3.57
N LEU A 65 -11.64 -3.16 2.33
CA LEU A 65 -10.47 -4.01 2.09
C LEU A 65 -9.18 -3.20 2.30
N PRO A 66 -8.14 -3.73 2.96
CA PRO A 66 -6.87 -3.05 3.12
C PRO A 66 -6.15 -3.03 1.76
N LEU A 67 -6.19 -1.87 1.09
CA LEU A 67 -5.59 -1.68 -0.23
C LEU A 67 -4.16 -1.15 -0.14
N MET A 68 -3.83 -0.45 0.95
CA MET A 68 -2.50 0.03 1.25
C MET A 68 -2.19 -0.19 2.72
N PHE A 69 -0.90 -0.19 3.08
CA PHE A 69 -0.47 -0.22 4.47
C PHE A 69 0.78 0.64 4.67
N SER A 70 1.07 0.99 5.92
CA SER A 70 2.34 1.60 6.33
C SER A 70 2.89 0.86 7.54
N VAL A 71 4.22 0.72 7.59
CA VAL A 71 4.94 0.17 8.73
C VAL A 71 6.01 1.14 9.19
N LYS A 72 6.08 1.37 10.50
CA LYS A 72 7.15 2.12 11.15
C LYS A 72 7.93 1.17 12.04
N ALA A 73 9.23 1.08 11.83
CA ALA A 73 10.15 0.30 12.66
C ALA A 73 11.39 1.13 12.97
N VAL A 74 12.01 0.89 14.12
CA VAL A 74 13.22 1.59 14.55
C VAL A 74 14.27 0.60 14.99
N LYS A 75 15.55 0.93 14.76
CA LYS A 75 16.66 0.20 15.36
C LYS A 75 16.68 0.51 16.86
N PRO A 76 16.68 -0.50 17.75
CA PRO A 76 16.94 -0.28 19.17
C PRO A 76 18.28 0.41 19.40
N ALA A 77 18.38 1.20 20.47
CA ALA A 77 19.64 1.83 20.88
C ALA A 77 20.68 0.79 21.29
#